data_AF-A0A1V4HRF4-F1
#
_entry.id   AF-A0A1V4HRF4-F1
#
_cell.length_a   1.000
_cell.length_b   1.000
_cell.length_c   1.000
_cell.angle_alpha   90.00
_cell.angle_beta   90.00
_cell.angle_gamma   90.00
#
_symmetry.space_group_name_H-M   'P 1'
#
loop_
_entity.id
_entity.type
_entity.pdbx_description
1 polymer ?
#
loop_
_entity_poly.entity_id
_entity_poly.type
_entity_poly.pdbx_seq_one_letter_code
_entity_poly.pdbx_strand_id
1 'polypeptide(L)' 'MKAIALTSFGIPEVLEEQEVPIPALTDTQVLIEMRASSINPADILFRGGAILQSPMADKFPALLKEVEDQFL' A
#
# COMPACT_ATOMS: atom_id res chain seq x y z
N MET A 1 -10.78 -10.62 6.35
CA MET A 1 -9.99 -11.24 5.26
C MET A 1 -8.56 -10.86 5.49
N LYS A 2 -7.63 -11.79 5.24
CA LYS A 2 -6.20 -11.52 5.43
C LYS A 2 -5.66 -10.66 4.31
N ALA A 3 -4.83 -9.68 4.66
CA ALA A 3 -4.10 -8.83 3.73
C ALA A 3 -2.70 -8.56 4.28
N ILE A 4 -1.73 -8.31 3.39
CA ILE A 4 -0.43 -7.77 3.77
C ILE A 4 -0.53 -6.25 3.74
N ALA A 5 -0.42 -5.62 4.90
CA ALA A 5 -0.50 -4.18 5.07
C ALA A 5 0.90 -3.56 5.19
N LEU A 6 1.04 -2.36 4.61
CA LEU A 6 2.15 -1.46 4.84
C LEU A 6 1.67 -0.37 5.78
N THR A 7 2.13 -0.36 7.03
CA THR A 7 1.69 0.61 8.06
C THR A 7 2.73 1.68 8.36
N SER A 8 3.96 1.51 7.84
CA SER A 8 5.06 2.47 7.91
C SER A 8 6.07 2.16 6.79
N PHE A 9 6.94 3.12 6.46
CA PHE A 9 8.02 2.88 5.50
C PHE A 9 9.22 2.21 6.15
N GLY A 10 9.89 1.30 5.42
CA GLY A 10 11.12 0.69 5.91
C GLY A 10 11.61 -0.54 5.14
N ILE A 11 12.24 -1.43 5.88
CA ILE A 11 12.75 -2.74 5.45
C ILE A 11 11.61 -3.78 5.40
N PRO A 12 11.78 -4.99 4.83
CA PRO A 12 10.69 -5.96 4.66
C PRO A 12 9.80 -6.22 5.88
N GLU A 13 10.34 -6.07 7.09
CA GLU A 13 9.70 -6.30 8.39
C GLU A 13 8.53 -5.36 8.69
N VAL A 14 8.36 -4.25 7.93
CA VAL A 14 7.20 -3.35 8.06
C VAL A 14 5.93 -3.89 7.37
N LEU A 15 6.03 -5.03 6.67
CA LEU A 15 4.89 -5.71 6.06
C LEU A 15 4.25 -6.66 7.06
N GLU A 16 2.99 -6.41 7.39
CA GLU A 16 2.27 -7.18 8.41
C GLU A 16 1.04 -7.88 7.82
N GLU A 17 0.81 -9.13 8.20
CA GLU A 17 -0.48 -9.78 7.93
C GLU A 17 -1.54 -9.21 8.89
N GLN A 18 -2.63 -8.69 8.34
CA GLN A 18 -3.74 -8.12 9.10
C GLN A 18 -5.08 -8.70 8.64
N GLU A 19 -6.03 -8.79 9.57
CA GLU A 19 -7.43 -9.06 9.26
C GLU A 19 -8.15 -7.74 8.96
N VAL A 20 -8.63 -7.60 7.74
CA VAL A 20 -9.37 -6.41 7.28
C VAL A 20 -10.81 -6.76 6.86
N PRO A 21 -11.77 -5.82 6.89
CA PRO A 21 -13.10 -6.05 6.34
C PRO A 21 -13.06 -6.42 4.86
N ILE A 22 -14.06 -7.18 4.39
CA ILE A 22 -14.24 -7.40 2.96
C ILE A 22 -14.61 -6.05 2.31
N PRO A 23 -13.94 -5.62 1.22
CA PRO A 23 -14.23 -4.34 0.58
C PRO A 23 -15.68 -4.24 0.11
N ALA A 24 -16.31 -3.09 0.33
CA ALA A 24 -17.59 -2.75 -0.28
C ALA A 24 -17.39 -2.45 -1.77
N LEU A 25 -18.37 -2.80 -2.59
CA LEU A 25 -18.34 -2.58 -4.04
C LEU A 25 -19.24 -1.41 -4.44
N THR A 26 -18.84 -0.70 -5.49
CA THR A 26 -19.72 0.16 -6.28
C THR A 26 -20.19 -0.55 -7.55
N ASP A 27 -21.17 0.04 -8.25
CA ASP A 27 -21.78 -0.54 -9.46
C ASP A 27 -20.79 -0.84 -10.61
N THR A 28 -19.59 -0.25 -10.57
CA THR A 28 -18.55 -0.40 -11.60
C THR A 28 -17.34 -1.23 -11.15
N GLN A 29 -17.43 -1.88 -10.00
CA GLN A 29 -16.35 -2.67 -9.41
C GLN A 29 -16.70 -4.15 -9.33
N VAL A 30 -15.67 -4.98 -9.31
CA VAL A 30 -15.80 -6.42 -9.06
C VAL A 30 -14.92 -6.82 -7.88
N LEU A 31 -15.40 -7.76 -7.06
CA LEU A 31 -14.61 -8.36 -6.00
C LEU A 31 -13.96 -9.64 -6.52
N ILE A 32 -12.64 -9.74 -6.37
CA ILE A 32 -11.87 -10.89 -6.82
C ILE A 32 -11.40 -11.70 -5.61
N GLU A 33 -11.68 -12.99 -5.61
CA GLU A 33 -11.09 -13.93 -4.65
C GLU A 33 -9.64 -14.22 -5.07
N MET A 34 -8.69 -13.68 -4.30
CA MET A 34 -7.27 -13.80 -4.60
C MET A 34 -6.76 -15.22 -4.33
N ARG A 35 -6.17 -15.86 -5.36
CA ARG A 35 -5.49 -17.17 -5.25
C ARG A 35 -3.98 -17.07 -5.30
N ALA A 36 -3.46 -16.03 -5.96
CA ALA A 36 -2.04 -15.75 -6.07
C ALA A 36 -1.81 -14.25 -6.32
N SER A 37 -0.67 -13.75 -5.86
CA SER A 37 -0.16 -12.40 -6.15
C SER A 37 1.33 -12.49 -6.47
N SER A 38 1.88 -11.48 -7.13
CA SER A 38 3.30 -11.36 -7.45
C SER A 38 3.94 -10.24 -6.64
N ILE A 39 5.25 -10.35 -6.40
CA ILE A 39 6.08 -9.24 -5.95
C ILE A 39 6.74 -8.60 -7.17
N ASN A 40 6.68 -7.28 -7.27
CA ASN A 40 7.22 -6.47 -8.35
C ASN A 40 8.32 -5.52 -7.82
N PRO A 41 9.27 -5.07 -8.66
CA PRO A 41 10.31 -4.12 -8.24
C PRO A 41 9.75 -2.82 -7.63
N ALA A 42 8.58 -2.37 -8.08
CA ALA A 42 7.91 -1.19 -7.54
C ALA A 42 7.54 -1.33 -6.06
N ASP A 43 7.31 -2.55 -5.56
CA ASP A 43 6.94 -2.79 -4.17
C ASP A 43 8.05 -2.33 -3.20
N ILE A 44 9.31 -2.37 -3.65
CA ILE A 44 10.45 -1.84 -2.89
C ILE A 44 10.33 -0.32 -2.75
N LEU A 45 9.90 0.37 -3.82
CA LEU A 45 9.73 1.83 -3.82
C LEU A 45 8.54 2.24 -2.96
N PHE A 46 7.44 1.49 -2.97
CA PHE A 46 6.30 1.73 -2.10
C PHE A 46 6.67 1.47 -0.64
N ARG A 47 7.19 0.28 -0.32
CA ARG A 47 7.56 -0.10 1.06
C ARG A 47 8.63 0.84 1.64
N GLY A 48 9.59 1.27 0.85
CA GLY A 48 10.65 2.17 1.28
C GLY A 48 10.30 3.66 1.23
N GLY A 49 9.10 4.04 0.77
CA GLY A 49 8.67 5.44 0.63
C GLY A 49 9.31 6.21 -0.54
N ALA A 50 10.28 5.62 -1.24
CA ALA A 50 10.98 6.26 -2.37
C ALA A 50 10.05 6.63 -3.54
N ILE A 51 8.87 6.00 -3.64
CA ILE A 51 7.85 6.34 -4.65
C ILE A 51 7.40 7.82 -4.55
N LEU A 52 7.49 8.43 -3.36
CA LEU A 52 7.10 9.82 -3.11
C LEU A 52 8.12 10.84 -3.63
N GLN A 53 9.33 10.39 -3.98
CA GLN A 53 10.35 11.21 -4.64
C GLN A 53 10.37 10.98 -6.17
N SER A 54 9.45 10.17 -6.68
CA SER A 54 9.35 9.86 -8.11
C SER A 54 8.37 10.80 -8.82
N PRO A 55 8.39 10.88 -10.16
CA PRO A 55 7.36 11.58 -10.93
C PRO A 55 5.93 11.02 -10.74
N MET A 56 5.77 9.89 -10.03
CA MET A 56 4.48 9.31 -9.68
C MET A 56 3.93 9.79 -8.32
N ALA A 57 4.66 10.60 -7.56
CA ALA A 57 4.28 11.04 -6.22
C ALA A 57 2.84 11.60 -6.16
N ASP A 58 2.48 12.46 -7.10
CA ASP A 58 1.16 13.12 -7.16
C ASP A 58 -0.01 12.14 -7.36
N LYS A 59 0.28 10.89 -7.77
CA LYS A 59 -0.74 9.84 -7.91
C LYS A 59 -1.09 9.16 -6.58
N PHE A 60 -0.35 9.43 -5.51
CA PHE A 60 -0.51 8.80 -4.19
C PHE A 60 -0.66 9.83 -3.05
N PRO A 61 -1.68 10.72 -3.09
CA PRO A 61 -1.84 11.80 -2.12
C PRO A 61 -2.05 11.31 -0.67
N ALA A 62 -2.60 10.11 -0.46
CA ALA A 62 -2.75 9.53 0.86
C ALA A 62 -1.40 9.14 1.51
N LEU A 63 -0.44 8.67 0.71
CA LEU A 63 0.90 8.32 1.18
C LEU A 63 1.76 9.57 1.45
N LEU A 64 1.52 10.66 0.71
CA LEU A 64 2.19 11.94 0.95
C LEU A 64 1.85 12.51 2.34
N LYS A 65 0.58 12.40 2.74
CA LYS A 65 0.12 12.88 4.04
C LYS A 65 0.75 12.11 5.22
N GLU A 66 0.93 10.80 5.10
CA GLU A 66 1.59 9.99 6.14
C GLU A 66 3.06 10.39 6.34
N VAL A 67 3.75 10.82 5.27
CA VAL A 67 5.11 11.35 5.39
C VAL A 67 5.12 12.70 6.12
N GLU A 68 4.23 13.61 5.76
CA GLU A 68 4.13 14.92 6.41
C GLU A 68 3.86 14.78 7.92
N ASP A 69 3.00 13.83 8.30
CA ASP A 69 2.66 13.56 9.70
C ASP A 69 3.78 12.82 10.48
N GLN A 70 4.72 12.13 9.83
CA GLN A 70 5.87 11.48 10.48
C GLN A 70 7.06 12.42 10.76
N PHE A 71 7.08 13.61 10.13
CA PHE A 71 8.13 14.63 10.33
C PHE A 71 7.69 15.82 11.19
N LEU A 72 6.52 15.71 11.84
CA LEU A 72 6.00 16.61 12.89
C LEU A 72 6.00 15.92 14.26
#